data_AF-A0A482ZXA9-F1
#
_entry.id   AF-A0A482ZXA9-F1
#
_cell.length_a   1.000
_cell.length_b   1.000
_cell.length_c   1.000
_cell.angle_alpha   90.00
_cell.angle_beta   90.00
_cell.angle_gamma   90.00
#
_symmetry.space_group_name_H-M   'P 1'
#
loop_
_entity.id
_entity.type
_entity.pdbx_description
1 polymer ?
#
loop_
_entity_poly.entity_id
_entity_poly.type
_entity_poly.pdbx_seq_one_letter_code
_entity_poly.pdbx_strand_id
1 'polypeptide(L)'
;MNEYFFNSVNIQGTVWRDSVNATYFMMMQKISFHLKRKLLIMAFIIAPIGVVWIFITLVSAVFTTDEKAVDTDEITNYIEKIDNFALQEFNDKRQLVYFVEAKKYFNFKQEPALLIDPKIAVYNEKGEKVYILTSKRANYLDNGELKFKGKVDINAGTGVAYKMNAKELLVNTKTNDLTSQKEIIYLDEHATVVAQGMSMKAVEDKIQLIGEISINQDSGQTILTRDLSIDQSNSQKHYYAKSNTTYLASGNKIYAQGIDMNMRKGLVSLLGKVKILQKSGTTIDTKALIIKQSNNNEIYQTKEKVHYQSKVANIYAMGMRYDTKAQTIKLTGGVMGRYE
;
A
#
# COMPACT_ATOMS: atom_id res chain seq x y z
N MET A 1 72.27 59.17 0.52
CA MET A 1 73.35 59.26 1.52
C MET A 1 73.18 60.59 2.25
N ASN A 2 72.45 60.57 3.36
CA ASN A 2 72.60 61.42 4.54
C ASN A 2 71.52 60.98 5.54
N GLU A 3 72.01 60.62 6.72
CA GLU A 3 71.30 60.07 7.88
C GLU A 3 70.49 61.15 8.60
N TYR A 4 69.51 60.75 9.41
CA TYR A 4 69.50 61.00 10.86
C TYR A 4 68.45 60.11 11.55
N PHE A 5 68.94 59.33 12.52
CA PHE A 5 68.18 58.59 13.53
C PHE A 5 67.77 59.51 14.70
N PHE A 6 66.64 59.25 15.38
CA PHE A 6 66.59 58.89 16.82
C PHE A 6 65.16 58.57 17.33
N ASN A 7 65.16 57.87 18.46
CA ASN A 7 64.14 57.03 19.10
C ASN A 7 62.97 57.72 19.86
N SER A 8 61.91 56.91 20.00
CA SER A 8 61.02 56.68 21.17
C SER A 8 60.12 57.79 21.73
N VAL A 9 58.83 57.46 21.98
CA VAL A 9 58.22 57.33 23.33
C VAL A 9 56.79 56.74 23.21
N ASN A 10 56.47 55.96 24.22
CA ASN A 10 55.31 55.10 24.44
C ASN A 10 54.17 55.91 25.11
N ILE A 11 52.92 55.80 24.64
CA ILE A 11 51.73 56.20 25.41
C ILE A 11 50.71 55.06 25.37
N GLN A 12 50.51 54.42 26.52
CA GLN A 12 49.40 53.53 26.80
C GLN A 12 48.08 54.32 26.82
N GLY A 13 47.07 53.80 26.13
CA GLY A 13 45.68 54.25 26.22
C GLY A 13 44.74 53.06 26.05
N THR A 14 44.40 52.42 27.16
CA THR A 14 43.47 51.29 27.26
C THR A 14 42.03 51.79 27.02
N VAL A 15 41.35 51.27 25.99
CA VAL A 15 39.87 51.26 25.93
C VAL A 15 39.42 49.90 25.40
N TRP A 16 38.78 49.13 26.28
CA TRP A 16 38.02 47.93 25.95
C TRP A 16 36.74 48.32 25.20
N ARG A 17 36.45 47.66 24.06
CA ARG A 17 35.07 47.35 23.68
C ARG A 17 34.98 46.26 22.60
N ASP A 18 34.16 45.28 22.92
CA ASP A 18 33.85 44.06 22.18
C ASP A 18 33.40 44.29 20.73
N SER A 19 34.02 43.57 19.78
CA SER A 19 33.42 43.40 18.43
C SER A 19 33.83 42.13 17.69
N VAL A 20 34.39 41.12 18.38
CA VAL A 20 34.74 39.84 17.74
C VAL A 20 33.94 38.72 18.40
N ASN A 21 32.63 38.64 18.16
CA ASN A 21 31.86 37.41 18.44
C ASN A 21 30.46 37.29 17.82
N ALA A 22 30.00 38.21 16.95
CA ALA A 22 28.67 38.07 16.32
C ALA A 22 28.69 37.20 15.05
N THR A 23 29.77 37.27 14.27
CA THR A 23 29.85 36.65 12.94
C THR A 23 30.05 35.12 13.02
N TYR A 24 30.85 34.65 13.97
CA TYR A 24 31.07 33.21 14.20
C TYR A 24 29.84 32.53 14.83
N PHE A 25 29.13 33.22 15.72
CA PHE A 25 27.93 32.68 16.36
C PHE A 25 26.77 32.53 15.35
N MET A 26 26.56 33.50 14.45
CA MET A 26 25.55 33.37 13.38
C MET A 26 25.92 32.30 12.34
N MET A 27 27.20 32.08 12.04
CA MET A 27 27.64 31.06 11.07
C MET A 27 27.49 29.63 11.64
N MET A 28 27.85 29.43 12.91
CA MET A 28 27.60 28.18 13.66
C MET A 28 26.10 27.90 13.86
N GLN A 29 25.27 28.93 14.08
CA GLN A 29 23.82 28.78 14.23
C GLN A 29 23.13 28.44 12.89
N LYS A 30 23.58 28.99 11.76
CA LYS A 30 23.10 28.61 10.42
C LYS A 30 23.51 27.18 10.04
N ILE A 31 24.73 26.76 10.35
CA ILE A 31 25.21 25.40 10.06
C ILE A 31 24.46 24.37 10.91
N SER A 32 24.27 24.61 12.21
CA SER A 32 23.50 23.73 13.09
C SER A 32 22.00 23.67 12.72
N PHE A 33 21.41 24.78 12.27
CA PHE A 33 20.02 24.80 11.78
C PHE A 33 19.86 24.04 10.46
N HIS A 34 20.80 24.18 9.51
CA HIS A 34 20.78 23.44 8.26
C HIS A 34 21.02 21.93 8.45
N LEU A 35 21.85 21.53 9.42
CA LEU A 35 22.08 20.14 9.76
C LEU A 35 20.84 19.51 10.43
N LYS A 36 20.24 20.20 11.41
CA LYS A 36 18.99 19.78 12.09
C LYS A 36 17.82 19.68 11.10
N ARG A 37 17.70 20.62 10.15
CA ARG A 37 16.62 20.59 9.13
C ARG A 37 16.78 19.44 8.14
N LYS A 38 18.00 19.12 7.70
CA LYS A 38 18.25 17.94 6.84
C LYS A 38 18.00 16.63 7.60
N LEU A 39 18.38 16.54 8.87
CA LEU A 39 18.07 15.39 9.72
C LEU A 39 16.57 15.21 9.95
N LEU A 40 15.84 16.30 10.22
CA LEU A 40 14.37 16.27 10.38
C LEU A 40 13.65 15.86 9.09
N ILE A 41 14.05 16.39 7.93
CA ILE A 41 13.46 16.01 6.63
C ILE A 41 13.79 14.55 6.29
N MET A 42 15.01 14.08 6.61
CA MET A 42 15.41 12.69 6.39
C MET A 42 14.66 11.72 7.32
N ALA A 43 14.45 12.09 8.59
CA ALA A 43 13.64 11.33 9.54
C ALA A 43 12.16 11.27 9.10
N PHE A 44 11.60 12.35 8.56
CA PHE A 44 10.20 12.40 8.11
C PHE A 44 9.91 11.56 6.86
N ILE A 45 10.94 11.22 6.06
CA ILE A 45 10.80 10.41 4.84
C ILE A 45 11.13 8.93 5.12
N ILE A 46 12.11 8.64 5.97
CA ILE A 46 12.51 7.25 6.29
C ILE A 46 11.55 6.62 7.32
N ALA A 47 11.06 7.39 8.29
CA ALA A 47 10.16 6.89 9.33
C ALA A 47 8.89 6.22 8.77
N PRO A 48 8.13 6.80 7.82
CA PRO A 48 6.92 6.14 7.33
C PRO A 48 7.22 4.86 6.53
N ILE A 49 8.33 4.78 5.78
CA ILE A 49 8.69 3.58 5.00
C ILE A 49 9.11 2.44 5.94
N GLY A 50 9.96 2.72 6.94
CA GLY A 50 10.37 1.74 7.93
C GLY A 50 9.21 1.27 8.82
N VAL A 51 8.34 2.19 9.22
CA VAL A 51 7.15 1.88 10.02
C VAL A 51 6.19 0.99 9.23
N VAL A 52 5.93 1.28 7.95
CA VAL A 52 5.04 0.44 7.11
C VAL A 52 5.63 -0.94 6.84
N TRP A 53 6.94 -1.06 6.57
CA TRP A 53 7.57 -2.38 6.36
C TRP A 53 7.55 -3.22 7.65
N ILE A 54 7.84 -2.61 8.80
CA ILE A 54 7.71 -3.26 10.11
C ILE A 54 6.25 -3.66 10.36
N PHE A 55 5.27 -2.81 10.05
CA PHE A 55 3.85 -3.16 10.19
C PHE A 55 3.46 -4.34 9.31
N ILE A 56 3.90 -4.41 8.05
CA ILE A 56 3.61 -5.56 7.19
C ILE A 56 4.22 -6.83 7.77
N THR A 57 5.49 -6.80 8.19
CA THR A 57 6.14 -7.98 8.79
C THR A 57 5.45 -8.41 10.09
N LEU A 58 5.03 -7.48 10.95
CA LEU A 58 4.28 -7.77 12.17
C LEU A 58 2.89 -8.34 11.86
N VAL A 59 2.18 -7.76 10.91
CA VAL A 59 0.83 -8.22 10.53
C VAL A 59 0.91 -9.58 9.86
N SER A 60 1.86 -9.80 8.93
CA SER A 60 2.14 -11.13 8.39
C SER A 60 2.44 -12.13 9.50
N ALA A 61 3.21 -11.75 10.54
CA ALA A 61 3.48 -12.62 11.68
C ALA A 61 2.22 -12.99 12.47
N VAL A 62 1.29 -12.06 12.71
CA VAL A 62 -0.02 -12.35 13.36
C VAL A 62 -0.79 -13.41 12.57
N PHE A 63 -0.69 -13.39 11.24
CA PHE A 63 -1.31 -14.43 10.42
C PHE A 63 -0.52 -15.74 10.34
N THR A 64 0.80 -15.73 10.54
CA THR A 64 1.60 -16.97 10.63
C THR A 64 1.33 -17.75 11.92
N THR A 65 0.82 -17.12 12.97
CA THR A 65 0.42 -17.84 14.19
C THR A 65 -0.69 -18.86 13.95
N ASP A 66 -1.57 -18.62 12.97
CA ASP A 66 -2.59 -19.58 12.52
C ASP A 66 -2.01 -20.67 11.56
N GLU A 67 -0.71 -20.59 11.20
CA GLU A 67 -0.06 -21.61 10.36
C GLU A 67 0.47 -22.83 11.11
N LYS A 68 0.66 -22.75 12.43
CA LYS A 68 1.05 -23.93 13.21
C LYS A 68 0.07 -25.05 12.90
N ALA A 69 0.60 -26.21 12.53
CA ALA A 69 -0.22 -27.39 12.28
C ALA A 69 -1.18 -27.55 13.44
N VAL A 70 -2.47 -27.66 13.14
CA VAL A 70 -3.45 -27.98 14.19
C VAL A 70 -3.08 -29.36 14.64
N ASP A 71 -2.57 -29.49 15.86
CA ASP A 71 -2.61 -30.79 16.49
C ASP A 71 -4.08 -31.07 16.82
N THR A 72 -4.74 -31.78 15.91
CA THR A 72 -6.14 -32.11 16.08
C THR A 72 -6.38 -33.03 17.27
N ASP A 73 -5.33 -33.64 17.80
CA ASP A 73 -5.40 -34.52 18.97
C ASP A 73 -5.41 -33.71 20.29
N GLU A 74 -5.08 -32.41 20.24
CA GLU A 74 -5.27 -31.47 21.37
C GLU A 74 -6.71 -30.95 21.50
N ILE A 75 -7.57 -31.16 20.49
CA ILE A 75 -8.97 -30.71 20.53
C ILE A 75 -9.80 -31.75 21.31
N THR A 76 -10.03 -31.51 22.60
CA THR A 76 -10.72 -32.49 23.48
C THR A 76 -12.16 -32.12 23.84
N ASN A 77 -12.55 -30.84 23.69
CA ASN A 77 -13.83 -30.32 24.22
C ASN A 77 -15.00 -30.39 23.22
N TYR A 78 -14.93 -31.27 22.22
CA TYR A 78 -15.99 -31.44 21.23
C TYR A 78 -17.08 -32.42 21.74
N ILE A 79 -18.30 -32.29 21.24
CA ILE A 79 -19.39 -33.26 21.46
C ILE A 79 -19.42 -34.29 20.35
N GLU A 80 -19.15 -33.84 19.12
CA GLU A 80 -19.18 -34.66 17.93
C GLU A 80 -17.95 -34.38 17.09
N LYS A 81 -17.39 -35.45 16.55
CA LYS A 81 -16.29 -35.41 15.59
C LYS A 81 -16.64 -36.31 14.42
N ILE A 82 -16.50 -35.79 13.21
CA ILE A 82 -16.70 -36.54 11.97
C ILE A 82 -15.43 -36.43 11.14
N ASP A 83 -14.80 -37.55 10.83
CA ASP A 83 -13.68 -37.61 9.89
C ASP A 83 -14.23 -37.71 8.45
N ASN A 84 -13.54 -37.06 7.49
CA ASN A 84 -13.97 -36.97 6.08
C ASN A 84 -15.40 -36.40 5.92
N PHE A 85 -15.65 -35.28 6.58
CA PHE A 85 -16.95 -34.62 6.59
C PHE A 85 -17.32 -34.09 5.20
N ALA A 86 -18.58 -34.29 4.81
CA ALA A 86 -19.16 -33.71 3.61
C ALA A 86 -20.61 -33.24 3.88
N LEU A 87 -20.96 -32.06 3.37
CA LEU A 87 -22.28 -31.47 3.49
C LEU A 87 -22.72 -30.87 2.15
N GLN A 88 -23.96 -31.17 1.75
CA GLN A 88 -24.64 -30.51 0.64
C GLN A 88 -25.76 -29.64 1.21
N GLU A 89 -25.78 -28.37 0.83
CA GLU A 89 -26.83 -27.44 1.20
C GLU A 89 -27.68 -27.08 -0.01
N PHE A 90 -28.99 -27.10 0.18
CA PHE A 90 -29.97 -26.80 -0.85
C PHE A 90 -30.83 -25.62 -0.42
N ASN A 91 -31.16 -24.74 -1.37
CA ASN A 91 -32.13 -23.68 -1.13
C ASN A 91 -33.58 -24.21 -1.12
N ASP A 92 -34.55 -23.32 -0.86
CA ASP A 92 -35.99 -23.66 -0.82
C ASP A 92 -36.52 -24.28 -2.12
N LYS A 93 -35.84 -24.03 -3.24
CA LYS A 93 -36.15 -24.59 -4.57
C LYS A 93 -35.45 -25.94 -4.82
N ARG A 94 -34.79 -26.52 -3.81
CA ARG A 94 -33.99 -27.76 -3.88
C ARG A 94 -32.80 -27.67 -4.84
N GLN A 95 -32.26 -26.47 -5.03
CA GLN A 95 -31.06 -26.26 -5.85
C GLN A 95 -29.83 -26.27 -4.93
N LEU A 96 -28.77 -26.98 -5.34
CA LEU A 96 -27.51 -27.03 -4.61
C LEU A 96 -26.88 -25.63 -4.56
N VAL A 97 -26.58 -25.14 -3.36
CA VAL A 97 -25.93 -23.84 -3.13
C VAL A 97 -24.50 -23.99 -2.60
N TYR A 98 -24.28 -24.95 -1.70
CA TYR A 98 -22.96 -25.25 -1.13
C TYR A 98 -22.65 -26.74 -1.18
N PHE A 99 -21.39 -27.04 -1.45
CA PHE A 99 -20.79 -28.33 -1.14
C PHE A 99 -19.54 -28.11 -0.30
N VAL A 100 -19.59 -28.56 0.95
CA VAL A 100 -18.51 -28.44 1.92
C VAL A 100 -17.87 -29.81 2.08
N GLU A 101 -16.56 -29.88 1.88
CA GLU A 101 -15.73 -31.03 2.22
C GLU A 101 -14.73 -30.59 3.29
N ALA A 102 -14.46 -31.42 4.29
CA ALA A 102 -13.42 -31.15 5.27
C ALA A 102 -12.79 -32.45 5.76
N LYS A 103 -11.50 -32.40 6.10
CA LYS A 103 -10.77 -33.56 6.64
C LYS A 103 -11.37 -34.00 7.97
N LYS A 104 -11.72 -33.03 8.83
CA LYS A 104 -12.39 -33.25 10.11
C LYS A 104 -13.41 -32.15 10.37
N TYR A 105 -14.51 -32.52 11.00
CA TYR A 105 -15.51 -31.64 11.56
C TYR A 105 -15.58 -31.86 13.07
N PHE A 106 -15.67 -30.77 13.82
CA PHE A 106 -15.86 -30.79 15.27
C PHE A 106 -17.05 -29.90 15.63
N ASN A 107 -17.99 -30.43 16.40
CA ASN A 107 -19.10 -29.68 16.97
C ASN A 107 -18.88 -29.46 18.47
N PHE A 108 -19.30 -28.31 18.98
CA PHE A 108 -19.12 -27.90 20.37
C PHE A 108 -20.47 -27.48 21.00
N LYS A 109 -20.55 -27.41 22.34
CA LYS A 109 -21.79 -27.00 23.02
C LYS A 109 -22.08 -25.50 22.90
N GLN A 110 -21.03 -24.69 22.87
CA GLN A 110 -21.11 -23.23 23.04
C GLN A 110 -20.22 -22.48 22.04
N GLU A 111 -19.65 -23.17 21.06
CA GLU A 111 -18.79 -22.60 20.04
C GLU A 111 -19.25 -23.06 18.66
N PRO A 112 -19.06 -22.22 17.62
CA PRO A 112 -19.35 -22.63 16.25
C PRO A 112 -18.55 -23.86 15.85
N ALA A 113 -19.14 -24.71 15.01
CA ALA A 113 -18.45 -25.90 14.56
C ALA A 113 -17.17 -25.55 13.79
N LEU A 114 -16.14 -26.39 13.95
CA LEU A 114 -14.82 -26.20 13.35
C LEU A 114 -14.60 -27.22 12.23
N LEU A 115 -14.21 -26.72 11.06
CA LEU A 115 -13.78 -27.49 9.90
C LEU A 115 -12.25 -27.43 9.79
N ILE A 116 -11.61 -28.59 9.63
CA ILE A 116 -10.18 -28.72 9.38
C ILE A 116 -9.93 -29.03 7.91
N ASP A 117 -9.04 -28.27 7.29
CA ASP A 117 -8.72 -28.30 5.86
C ASP A 117 -10.00 -28.27 4.97
N PRO A 118 -10.91 -27.29 5.16
CA PRO A 118 -12.14 -27.22 4.38
C PRO A 118 -11.87 -26.88 2.91
N LYS A 119 -12.68 -27.46 2.04
CA LYS A 119 -12.85 -27.10 0.63
C LYS A 119 -14.33 -26.88 0.37
N ILE A 120 -14.68 -25.66 -0.04
CA ILE A 120 -16.07 -25.23 -0.16
C ILE A 120 -16.32 -24.80 -1.59
N ALA A 121 -17.22 -25.50 -2.28
CA ALA A 121 -17.69 -25.12 -3.61
C ALA A 121 -19.04 -24.42 -3.48
N VAL A 122 -19.13 -23.25 -4.11
CA VAL A 122 -20.36 -22.42 -4.16
C VAL A 122 -20.95 -22.50 -5.55
N TYR A 123 -22.27 -22.60 -5.64
CA TYR A 123 -23.01 -22.74 -6.89
C TYR A 123 -24.03 -21.61 -7.08
N ASN A 124 -24.29 -21.25 -8.34
CA ASN A 124 -25.35 -20.32 -8.69
C ASN A 124 -26.69 -21.05 -8.91
N GLU A 125 -27.74 -20.29 -9.18
CA GLU A 125 -29.09 -20.84 -9.42
C GLU A 125 -29.18 -21.79 -10.64
N LYS A 126 -28.20 -21.75 -11.55
CA LYS A 126 -28.10 -22.67 -12.70
C LYS A 126 -27.33 -23.95 -12.37
N GLY A 127 -26.82 -24.09 -11.14
CA GLY A 127 -25.96 -25.20 -10.74
C GLY A 127 -24.51 -25.08 -11.22
N GLU A 128 -24.11 -23.91 -11.72
CA GLU A 128 -22.74 -23.65 -12.16
C GLU A 128 -21.89 -23.22 -10.96
N LYS A 129 -20.64 -23.68 -10.93
CA LYS A 129 -19.71 -23.36 -9.86
C LYS A 129 -19.24 -21.91 -9.95
N VAL A 130 -19.48 -21.15 -8.88
CA VAL A 130 -19.16 -19.73 -8.76
C VAL A 130 -17.73 -19.53 -8.27
N TYR A 131 -17.33 -20.24 -7.20
CA TYR A 131 -15.94 -20.35 -6.77
C TYR A 131 -15.72 -21.55 -5.85
N ILE A 132 -14.44 -21.85 -5.61
CA ILE A 132 -13.98 -22.78 -4.58
C ILE A 132 -13.14 -22.00 -3.57
N LEU A 133 -13.43 -22.17 -2.28
CA LEU A 133 -12.61 -21.69 -1.18
C LEU A 133 -11.85 -22.86 -0.56
N THR A 134 -10.57 -22.63 -0.24
CA THR A 134 -9.78 -23.54 0.59
C THR A 134 -9.04 -22.78 1.67
N SER A 135 -8.93 -23.38 2.85
CA SER A 135 -8.14 -22.86 3.96
C SER A 135 -7.68 -23.99 4.86
N LYS A 136 -6.85 -23.69 5.86
CA LYS A 136 -6.52 -24.65 6.94
C LYS A 136 -7.68 -24.88 7.91
N ARG A 137 -8.48 -23.84 8.15
CA ARG A 137 -9.59 -23.86 9.11
C ARG A 137 -10.72 -22.94 8.66
N ALA A 138 -11.94 -23.33 8.98
CA ALA A 138 -13.11 -22.46 8.92
C ALA A 138 -14.07 -22.83 10.05
N ASN A 139 -14.93 -21.90 10.43
CA ASN A 139 -16.05 -22.14 11.32
C ASN A 139 -17.34 -22.16 10.52
N TYR A 140 -18.19 -23.14 10.83
CA TYR A 140 -19.58 -23.18 10.36
C TYR A 140 -20.44 -22.55 11.44
N LEU A 141 -21.11 -21.45 11.12
CA LEU A 141 -21.90 -20.67 12.07
C LEU A 141 -23.35 -21.18 12.13
N ASP A 142 -24.03 -20.91 13.25
CA ASP A 142 -25.41 -21.36 13.47
C ASP A 142 -26.42 -20.80 12.45
N ASN A 143 -26.09 -19.66 11.83
CA ASN A 143 -26.89 -19.05 10.77
C ASN A 143 -26.62 -19.65 9.37
N GLY A 144 -25.79 -20.69 9.27
CA GLY A 144 -25.36 -21.32 8.02
C GLY A 144 -24.19 -20.62 7.32
N GLU A 145 -23.75 -19.45 7.79
CA GLU A 145 -22.61 -18.77 7.20
C GLU A 145 -21.29 -19.48 7.54
N LEU A 146 -20.33 -19.33 6.63
CA LEU A 146 -18.99 -19.86 6.79
C LEU A 146 -18.02 -18.72 7.09
N LYS A 147 -17.26 -18.89 8.16
CA LYS A 147 -16.28 -17.92 8.62
C LYS A 147 -14.87 -18.49 8.52
N PHE A 148 -14.05 -17.86 7.70
CA PHE A 148 -12.64 -18.21 7.52
C PHE A 148 -11.74 -17.28 8.31
N LYS A 149 -10.58 -17.81 8.72
CA LYS A 149 -9.51 -17.06 9.38
C LYS A 149 -8.15 -17.52 8.85
N GLY A 150 -7.23 -16.58 8.69
CA GLY A 150 -5.89 -16.83 8.18
C GLY A 150 -5.88 -16.90 6.65
N LYS A 151 -5.04 -17.79 6.11
CA LYS A 151 -4.86 -17.96 4.66
C LYS A 151 -6.09 -18.58 4.02
N VAL A 152 -6.61 -17.91 3.01
CA VAL A 152 -7.75 -18.35 2.19
C VAL A 152 -7.35 -18.23 0.73
N ASP A 153 -7.45 -19.34 0.01
CA ASP A 153 -7.33 -19.37 -1.45
C ASP A 153 -8.75 -19.41 -2.04
N ILE A 154 -9.01 -18.56 -3.02
CA ILE A 154 -10.28 -18.47 -3.74
C ILE A 154 -10.02 -18.73 -5.22
N ASN A 155 -10.64 -19.76 -5.77
CA ASN A 155 -10.61 -20.04 -7.19
C ASN A 155 -11.98 -19.73 -7.78
N ALA A 156 -12.10 -18.61 -8.50
CA ALA A 156 -13.34 -18.23 -9.17
C ALA A 156 -13.64 -19.17 -10.35
N GLY A 157 -14.93 -19.35 -10.66
CA GLY A 157 -15.39 -20.15 -11.81
C GLY A 157 -14.90 -19.60 -13.15
N THR A 158 -14.52 -18.32 -13.20
CA THR A 158 -13.88 -17.63 -14.33
C THR A 158 -12.42 -18.06 -14.55
N GLY A 159 -11.82 -18.78 -13.60
CA GLY A 159 -10.41 -19.18 -13.60
C GLY A 159 -9.47 -18.21 -12.88
N VAL A 160 -9.97 -17.08 -12.37
CA VAL A 160 -9.15 -16.15 -11.55
C VAL A 160 -8.90 -16.76 -10.18
N ALA A 161 -7.63 -16.76 -9.75
CA ALA A 161 -7.23 -17.19 -8.42
C ALA A 161 -6.87 -15.99 -7.55
N TYR A 162 -7.41 -15.96 -6.34
CA TYR A 162 -7.16 -14.94 -5.33
C TYR A 162 -6.53 -15.59 -4.12
N LYS A 163 -5.50 -14.95 -3.57
CA LYS A 163 -4.84 -15.37 -2.34
C LYS A 163 -5.01 -14.29 -1.31
N MET A 164 -5.52 -14.66 -0.15
CA MET A 164 -5.83 -13.69 0.90
C MET A 164 -5.41 -14.21 2.26
N ASN A 165 -5.14 -13.27 3.14
CA ASN A 165 -5.00 -13.51 4.56
C ASN A 165 -6.03 -12.63 5.27
N ALA A 166 -6.95 -13.24 5.99
CA ALA A 166 -8.07 -12.52 6.58
C ALA A 166 -8.14 -12.76 8.08
N LYS A 167 -8.33 -11.69 8.87
CA LYS A 167 -8.71 -11.85 10.28
C LYS A 167 -10.08 -12.49 10.41
N GLU A 168 -10.91 -12.28 9.39
CA GLU A 168 -12.23 -12.83 9.21
C GLU A 168 -12.61 -12.68 7.75
N LEU A 169 -13.14 -13.74 7.14
CA LEU A 169 -13.78 -13.68 5.83
C LEU A 169 -15.08 -14.48 5.93
N LEU A 170 -16.20 -13.81 5.66
CA LEU A 170 -17.53 -14.38 5.70
C LEU A 170 -18.00 -14.68 4.29
N VAL A 171 -18.59 -15.85 4.13
CA VAL A 171 -19.31 -16.25 2.92
C VAL A 171 -20.79 -16.00 3.15
N ASN A 172 -21.37 -15.06 2.40
CA ASN A 172 -22.81 -14.84 2.45
C ASN A 172 -23.52 -15.94 1.68
N THR A 173 -24.28 -16.77 2.39
CA THR A 173 -24.90 -17.95 1.78
C THR A 173 -26.11 -17.65 0.87
N LYS A 174 -26.53 -16.40 0.80
CA LYS A 174 -27.68 -15.96 -0.02
C LYS A 174 -27.24 -15.22 -1.27
N THR A 175 -26.20 -14.40 -1.17
CA THR A 175 -25.70 -13.59 -2.30
C THR A 175 -24.47 -14.19 -2.97
N ASN A 176 -23.82 -15.18 -2.34
CA ASN A 176 -22.51 -15.71 -2.72
C ASN A 176 -21.37 -14.69 -2.62
N ASP A 177 -21.62 -13.51 -2.04
CA ASP A 177 -20.58 -12.51 -1.85
C ASP A 177 -19.65 -12.90 -0.71
N LEU A 178 -18.39 -12.48 -0.82
CA LEU A 178 -17.39 -12.63 0.23
C LEU A 178 -17.18 -11.29 0.89
N THR A 179 -17.26 -11.23 2.22
CA THR A 179 -17.15 -9.97 2.95
C THR A 179 -16.23 -10.07 4.14
N SER A 180 -15.61 -8.94 4.49
CA SER A 180 -14.86 -8.77 5.72
C SER A 180 -15.02 -7.35 6.23
N GLN A 181 -15.37 -7.23 7.51
CA GLN A 181 -15.37 -5.96 8.25
C GLN A 181 -14.05 -5.76 9.03
N LYS A 182 -13.07 -6.64 8.81
CA LYS A 182 -11.78 -6.64 9.48
C LYS A 182 -10.68 -6.60 8.45
N GLU A 183 -9.48 -6.35 8.97
CA GLU A 183 -8.29 -6.27 8.14
C GLU A 183 -8.08 -7.55 7.31
N ILE A 184 -7.76 -7.33 6.05
CA ILE A 184 -7.38 -8.36 5.09
C ILE A 184 -6.08 -7.95 4.40
N ILE A 185 -5.30 -8.96 4.04
CA ILE A 185 -4.15 -8.85 3.15
C ILE A 185 -4.48 -9.61 1.88
N TYR A 186 -4.58 -8.89 0.77
CA TYR A 186 -4.68 -9.48 -0.55
C TYR A 186 -3.26 -9.62 -1.14
N LEU A 187 -2.92 -10.85 -1.53
CA LEU A 187 -1.62 -11.22 -2.07
C LEU A 187 -1.71 -11.29 -3.58
N ASP A 188 -1.06 -10.33 -4.24
CA ASP A 188 -0.93 -10.26 -5.68
C ASP A 188 0.45 -10.78 -6.13
N GLU A 189 0.63 -11.00 -7.43
CA GLU A 189 1.86 -11.48 -8.05
C GLU A 189 3.04 -10.53 -7.84
N HIS A 190 2.78 -9.21 -7.86
CA HIS A 190 3.80 -8.16 -7.75
C HIS A 190 3.49 -7.12 -6.68
N ALA A 191 2.51 -7.41 -5.82
CA ALA A 191 2.09 -6.48 -4.78
C ALA A 191 1.45 -7.20 -3.59
N THR A 192 1.56 -6.57 -2.43
CA THR A 192 0.78 -6.93 -1.23
C THR A 192 -0.12 -5.76 -0.87
N VAL A 193 -1.43 -6.00 -0.79
CA VAL A 193 -2.43 -4.98 -0.47
C VAL A 193 -3.01 -5.24 0.91
N VAL A 194 -2.90 -4.27 1.81
CA VAL A 194 -3.51 -4.30 3.14
C VAL A 194 -4.72 -3.36 3.14
N ALA A 195 -5.87 -3.84 3.60
CA ALA A 195 -7.10 -3.06 3.70
C ALA A 195 -7.85 -3.34 5.01
N GLN A 196 -8.65 -2.37 5.48
CA GLN A 196 -9.42 -2.47 6.73
C GLN A 196 -10.67 -3.35 6.61
N GLY A 197 -11.12 -3.60 5.38
CA GLY A 197 -12.26 -4.46 5.07
C GLY A 197 -12.35 -4.72 3.57
N MET A 198 -13.31 -5.55 3.20
CA MET A 198 -13.51 -5.99 1.83
C MET A 198 -14.95 -6.42 1.57
N SER A 199 -15.41 -6.20 0.35
CA SER A 199 -16.52 -6.92 -0.26
C SER A 199 -16.08 -7.43 -1.64
N MET A 200 -16.38 -8.68 -1.96
CA MET A 200 -16.00 -9.29 -3.22
C MET A 200 -17.21 -9.97 -3.86
N LYS A 201 -17.41 -9.64 -5.13
CA LYS A 201 -18.36 -10.28 -6.02
C LYS A 201 -17.60 -11.23 -6.94
N ALA A 202 -17.48 -12.48 -6.52
CA ALA A 202 -16.64 -13.45 -7.21
C ALA A 202 -17.10 -13.75 -8.64
N VAL A 203 -18.40 -13.72 -8.93
CA VAL A 203 -18.94 -13.91 -10.30
C VAL A 203 -18.49 -12.78 -11.24
N GLU A 204 -18.33 -11.57 -10.71
CA GLU A 204 -17.92 -10.40 -11.49
C GLU A 204 -16.40 -10.21 -11.53
N ASP A 205 -15.62 -11.08 -10.86
CA ASP A 205 -14.18 -10.93 -10.62
C ASP A 205 -13.79 -9.57 -10.02
N LYS A 206 -14.67 -9.00 -9.19
CA LYS A 206 -14.50 -7.66 -8.59
C LYS A 206 -14.37 -7.71 -7.09
N ILE A 207 -13.39 -6.95 -6.59
CA ILE A 207 -13.16 -6.73 -5.17
C ILE A 207 -13.26 -5.24 -4.89
N GLN A 208 -14.01 -4.88 -3.85
CA GLN A 208 -14.00 -3.57 -3.23
C GLN A 208 -13.28 -3.67 -1.89
N LEU A 209 -12.12 -3.05 -1.79
CA LEU A 209 -11.41 -2.86 -0.53
C LEU A 209 -11.92 -1.59 0.14
N ILE A 210 -12.07 -1.62 1.46
CA ILE A 210 -12.77 -0.58 2.22
C ILE A 210 -11.83 0.05 3.23
N GLY A 211 -11.94 1.37 3.41
CA GLY A 211 -11.20 2.12 4.42
C GLY A 211 -9.80 2.50 3.95
N GLU A 212 -8.85 2.51 4.88
CA GLU A 212 -7.43 2.80 4.60
C GLU A 212 -6.75 1.62 3.93
N ILE A 213 -5.98 1.92 2.88
CA ILE A 213 -5.38 0.91 2.01
C ILE A 213 -3.92 1.24 1.77
N SER A 214 -3.07 0.22 1.93
CA SER A 214 -1.64 0.27 1.63
C SER A 214 -1.30 -0.80 0.59
N ILE A 215 -0.79 -0.38 -0.56
CA ILE A 215 -0.33 -1.26 -1.64
C ILE A 215 1.19 -1.20 -1.65
N ASN A 216 1.85 -2.32 -1.39
CA ASN A 216 3.29 -2.43 -1.39
C ASN A 216 3.70 -3.21 -2.62
N GLN A 217 4.39 -2.55 -3.55
CA GLN A 217 4.85 -3.16 -4.79
C GLN A 217 6.25 -3.73 -4.60
N ASP A 218 6.55 -4.84 -5.25
CA ASP A 218 7.86 -5.50 -5.17
C ASP A 218 9.00 -4.62 -5.69
N SER A 219 8.68 -3.66 -6.56
CA SER A 219 9.60 -2.63 -7.04
C SER A 219 9.96 -1.57 -5.99
N GLY A 220 9.43 -1.68 -4.77
CA GLY A 220 9.81 -0.90 -3.59
C GLY A 220 8.94 0.33 -3.32
N GLN A 221 7.85 0.52 -4.07
CA GLN A 221 6.92 1.63 -3.86
C GLN A 221 5.79 1.24 -2.91
N THR A 222 5.35 2.21 -2.13
CA THR A 222 4.15 2.09 -1.29
C THR A 222 3.12 3.12 -1.71
N ILE A 223 1.89 2.68 -1.91
CA ILE A 223 0.77 3.54 -2.31
C ILE A 223 -0.25 3.51 -1.18
N LEU A 224 -0.57 4.69 -0.66
CA LEU A 224 -1.57 4.88 0.38
C LEU A 224 -2.79 5.53 -0.24
N THR A 225 -3.95 4.89 -0.11
CA THR A 225 -5.22 5.36 -0.68
C THR A 225 -6.40 4.92 0.19
N ARG A 226 -7.62 5.18 -0.26
CA ARG A 226 -8.85 4.71 0.39
C ARG A 226 -9.84 4.14 -0.61
N ASP A 227 -10.62 3.16 -0.18
CA ASP A 227 -11.75 2.61 -0.93
C ASP A 227 -11.38 2.20 -2.38
N LEU A 228 -10.48 1.22 -2.50
CA LEU A 228 -9.91 0.74 -3.77
C LEU A 228 -10.79 -0.34 -4.39
N SER A 229 -11.13 -0.17 -5.66
CA SER A 229 -11.71 -1.23 -6.46
C SER A 229 -10.60 -1.99 -7.20
N ILE A 230 -10.72 -3.31 -7.25
CA ILE A 230 -9.88 -4.21 -8.02
C ILE A 230 -10.81 -4.96 -8.99
N ASP A 231 -10.61 -4.74 -10.29
CA ASP A 231 -11.33 -5.42 -11.36
C ASP A 231 -10.39 -6.39 -12.07
N GLN A 232 -10.73 -7.69 -12.01
CA GLN A 232 -10.02 -8.75 -12.71
C GLN A 232 -10.86 -9.41 -13.82
N SER A 233 -12.02 -8.85 -14.13
CA SER A 233 -12.89 -9.35 -15.19
C SER A 233 -12.19 -9.30 -16.54
N ASN A 234 -12.58 -10.21 -17.46
CA ASN A 234 -12.03 -10.29 -18.81
C ASN A 234 -10.50 -10.38 -18.84
N SER A 235 -9.89 -11.05 -17.86
CA SER A 235 -8.44 -11.10 -17.73
C SER A 235 -7.82 -9.69 -17.68
N GLN A 236 -8.45 -8.74 -17.01
CA GLN A 236 -7.80 -7.49 -16.64
C GLN A 236 -7.21 -7.62 -15.24
N LYS A 237 -6.44 -6.61 -14.82
CA LYS A 237 -5.99 -6.47 -13.43
C LYS A 237 -5.82 -4.99 -13.16
N HIS A 238 -6.95 -4.37 -12.86
CA HIS A 238 -7.10 -2.93 -12.86
C HIS A 238 -7.49 -2.43 -11.47
N TYR A 239 -6.63 -1.62 -10.85
CA TYR A 239 -6.83 -1.13 -9.48
C TYR A 239 -7.13 0.36 -9.55
N TYR A 240 -8.25 0.80 -8.99
CA TYR A 240 -8.63 2.20 -9.10
C TYR A 240 -9.33 2.73 -7.84
N ALA A 241 -9.06 4.00 -7.53
CA ALA A 241 -9.73 4.75 -6.48
C ALA A 241 -9.85 6.22 -6.87
N LYS A 242 -10.94 6.86 -6.43
CA LYS A 242 -11.17 8.31 -6.60
C LYS A 242 -10.79 9.12 -5.37
N SER A 243 -10.15 8.49 -4.39
CA SER A 243 -9.77 9.09 -3.13
C SER A 243 -8.35 9.67 -3.20
N ASN A 244 -8.07 10.60 -2.29
CA ASN A 244 -6.72 11.17 -2.16
C ASN A 244 -5.69 10.05 -1.97
N THR A 245 -4.66 10.07 -2.80
CA THR A 245 -3.65 9.02 -2.88
C THR A 245 -2.26 9.61 -2.64
N THR A 246 -1.46 8.92 -1.84
CA THR A 246 -0.04 9.22 -1.66
C THR A 246 0.78 8.08 -2.24
N TYR A 247 1.61 8.39 -3.23
CA TYR A 247 2.56 7.45 -3.83
C TYR A 247 3.96 7.73 -3.27
N LEU A 248 4.55 6.74 -2.62
CA LEU A 248 5.86 6.79 -2.00
C LEU A 248 6.85 5.99 -2.84
N ALA A 249 7.85 6.66 -3.40
CA ALA A 249 8.92 6.06 -4.17
C ALA A 249 10.28 6.53 -3.67
N SER A 250 11.35 5.89 -4.13
CA SER A 250 12.72 6.24 -3.74
C SER A 250 13.01 7.72 -4.05
N GLY A 251 13.06 8.54 -3.00
CA GLY A 251 13.33 9.97 -3.09
C GLY A 251 12.17 10.86 -3.52
N ASN A 252 10.97 10.32 -3.80
CA ASN A 252 9.79 11.10 -4.21
C ASN A 252 8.56 10.74 -3.37
N LYS A 253 7.83 11.76 -2.93
CA LYS A 253 6.49 11.63 -2.36
C LYS A 253 5.52 12.36 -3.26
N ILE A 254 4.53 11.66 -3.80
CA ILE A 254 3.59 12.22 -4.77
C ILE A 254 2.19 12.19 -4.18
N TYR A 255 1.52 13.32 -4.16
CA TYR A 255 0.13 13.45 -3.74
C TYR A 255 -0.76 13.57 -4.97
N ALA A 256 -1.89 12.87 -4.97
CA ALA A 256 -2.86 12.86 -6.05
C ALA A 256 -4.30 12.78 -5.50
N GLN A 257 -5.29 13.04 -6.35
CA GLN A 257 -6.72 12.97 -5.97
C GLN A 257 -7.38 11.63 -6.31
N GLY A 258 -6.61 10.70 -6.85
CA GLY A 258 -7.07 9.38 -7.26
C GLY A 258 -5.94 8.60 -7.88
N ILE A 259 -6.21 7.33 -8.13
CA ILE A 259 -5.27 6.42 -8.75
C ILE A 259 -6.00 5.45 -9.67
N ASP A 260 -5.32 5.08 -10.75
CA ASP A 260 -5.75 4.08 -11.72
C ASP A 260 -4.49 3.30 -12.16
N MET A 261 -4.45 2.00 -11.90
CA MET A 261 -3.27 1.18 -12.16
C MET A 261 -3.64 -0.02 -13.02
N ASN A 262 -2.95 -0.14 -14.15
CA ASN A 262 -2.95 -1.37 -14.93
C ASN A 262 -1.76 -2.23 -14.49
N MET A 263 -2.04 -3.21 -13.63
CA MET A 263 -1.00 -4.03 -13.00
C MET A 263 -0.25 -4.90 -14.03
N ARG A 264 -0.93 -5.34 -15.11
CA ARG A 264 -0.30 -6.12 -16.18
C ARG A 264 0.69 -5.30 -17.02
N LYS A 265 0.42 -4.00 -17.20
CA LYS A 265 1.26 -3.10 -18.01
C LYS A 265 2.29 -2.32 -17.19
N GLY A 266 2.31 -2.48 -15.87
CA GLY A 266 3.18 -1.68 -14.98
C GLY A 266 2.94 -0.18 -15.13
N LEU A 267 1.68 0.22 -15.35
CA LEU A 267 1.29 1.61 -15.60
C LEU A 267 0.41 2.11 -14.46
N VAL A 268 0.87 3.17 -13.80
CA VAL A 268 0.16 3.83 -12.71
C VAL A 268 -0.19 5.25 -13.15
N SER A 269 -1.47 5.59 -13.12
CA SER A 269 -1.99 6.93 -13.41
C SER A 269 -2.45 7.58 -12.11
N LEU A 270 -1.83 8.69 -11.74
CA LEU A 270 -2.22 9.53 -10.62
C LEU A 270 -3.17 10.62 -11.13
N LEU A 271 -4.39 10.60 -10.61
CA LEU A 271 -5.51 11.35 -11.16
C LEU A 271 -5.66 12.75 -10.53
N GLY A 272 -6.28 13.66 -11.26
CA GLY A 272 -6.59 15.00 -10.80
C GLY A 272 -5.34 15.87 -10.62
N LYS A 273 -5.35 16.72 -9.58
CA LYS A 273 -4.18 17.51 -9.17
C LYS A 273 -3.10 16.61 -8.59
N VAL A 274 -1.87 16.77 -9.08
CA VAL A 274 -0.72 15.99 -8.65
C VAL A 274 0.39 16.92 -8.16
N LYS A 275 0.96 16.61 -6.98
CA LYS A 275 2.11 17.30 -6.42
C LYS A 275 3.22 16.32 -6.11
N ILE A 276 4.36 16.45 -6.79
CA ILE A 276 5.57 15.68 -6.54
C ILE A 276 6.46 16.49 -5.59
N LEU A 277 6.83 15.90 -4.46
CA LEU A 277 7.84 16.42 -3.54
C LEU A 277 9.07 15.53 -3.61
N GLN A 278 10.17 16.09 -4.11
CA GLN A 278 11.44 15.38 -4.19
C GLN A 278 12.25 15.56 -2.90
N LYS A 279 13.14 14.61 -2.60
CA LYS A 279 14.06 14.67 -1.45
C LYS A 279 14.98 15.91 -1.45
N SER A 280 15.26 16.46 -2.64
CA SER A 280 16.01 17.72 -2.82
C SER A 280 15.28 18.94 -2.24
N GLY A 281 13.97 18.82 -1.98
CA GLY A 281 13.08 19.93 -1.65
C GLY A 281 12.41 20.55 -2.87
N THR A 282 12.70 20.08 -4.08
CA THR A 282 12.00 20.48 -5.30
C THR A 282 10.53 20.04 -5.25
N THR A 283 9.64 20.92 -5.69
CA THR A 283 8.22 20.62 -5.90
C THR A 283 7.87 20.69 -7.37
N ILE A 284 7.02 19.76 -7.83
CA ILE A 284 6.47 19.76 -9.18
C ILE A 284 4.96 19.61 -9.06
N ASP A 285 4.24 20.67 -9.38
CA ASP A 285 2.78 20.68 -9.42
C ASP A 285 2.29 20.47 -10.85
N THR A 286 1.37 19.54 -11.05
CA THR A 286 0.80 19.20 -12.36
C THR A 286 -0.58 18.53 -12.22
N LYS A 287 -1.07 17.91 -13.30
CA LYS A 287 -2.26 17.08 -13.33
C LYS A 287 -2.01 15.79 -14.13
N ALA A 288 -2.83 14.77 -13.85
CA ALA A 288 -2.88 13.50 -14.60
C ALA A 288 -1.48 12.93 -14.92
N LEU A 289 -0.77 12.52 -13.86
CA LEU A 289 0.60 12.01 -13.99
C LEU A 289 0.59 10.52 -14.30
N ILE A 290 1.25 10.11 -15.36
CA ILE A 290 1.47 8.70 -15.70
C ILE A 290 2.86 8.30 -15.22
N ILE A 291 2.95 7.20 -14.48
CA ILE A 291 4.18 6.56 -14.03
C ILE A 291 4.31 5.24 -14.78
N LYS A 292 5.38 5.11 -15.55
CA LYS A 292 5.76 3.86 -16.21
C LYS A 292 6.85 3.19 -15.39
N GLN A 293 6.59 1.97 -14.93
CA GLN A 293 7.52 1.17 -14.13
C GLN A 293 8.21 0.14 -15.03
N SER A 294 9.54 0.13 -15.05
CA SER A 294 10.31 -0.90 -15.77
C SER A 294 11.71 -1.06 -15.16
N ASN A 295 12.14 -2.29 -14.86
CA ASN A 295 13.51 -2.60 -14.40
C ASN A 295 14.01 -1.70 -13.26
N ASN A 296 13.20 -1.52 -12.22
CA ASN A 296 13.46 -0.63 -11.08
C ASN A 296 13.70 0.85 -11.45
N ASN A 297 13.30 1.26 -12.65
CA ASN A 297 13.22 2.66 -13.05
C ASN A 297 11.77 3.10 -13.16
N GLU A 298 11.54 4.37 -12.87
CA GLU A 298 10.25 5.01 -13.08
C GLU A 298 10.41 6.20 -14.01
N ILE A 299 9.46 6.33 -14.93
CA ILE A 299 9.36 7.51 -15.78
C ILE A 299 8.03 8.19 -15.48
N TYR A 300 8.10 9.41 -14.96
CA TYR A 300 6.94 10.24 -14.70
C TYR A 300 6.65 11.09 -15.94
N GLN A 301 5.42 11.05 -16.45
CA GLN A 301 5.02 11.72 -17.67
C GLN A 301 3.69 12.45 -17.50
N THR A 302 3.59 13.64 -18.06
CA THR A 302 2.32 14.36 -18.19
C THR A 302 2.35 15.27 -19.41
N LYS A 303 1.17 15.49 -20.00
CA LYS A 303 0.92 16.46 -21.07
C LYS A 303 0.19 17.71 -20.54
N GLU A 304 0.04 17.80 -19.23
CA GLU A 304 -0.62 18.90 -18.54
C GLU A 304 0.39 19.96 -18.11
N LYS A 305 -0.12 21.15 -17.80
CA LYS A 305 0.70 22.24 -17.24
C LYS A 305 1.52 21.75 -16.04
N VAL A 306 2.78 22.13 -16.02
CA VAL A 306 3.78 21.78 -15.01
C VAL A 306 4.32 23.06 -14.42
N HIS A 307 4.36 23.11 -13.09
CA HIS A 307 5.05 24.14 -12.33
C HIS A 307 6.16 23.47 -11.51
N TYR A 308 7.40 23.65 -11.94
CA TYR A 308 8.60 23.14 -11.30
C TYR A 308 9.21 24.25 -10.43
N GLN A 309 9.44 23.96 -9.15
CA GLN A 309 10.05 24.90 -8.21
C GLN A 309 11.18 24.23 -7.46
N SER A 310 12.33 24.89 -7.46
CA SER A 310 13.51 24.53 -6.69
C SER A 310 14.09 25.79 -6.04
N LYS A 311 15.24 25.67 -5.38
CA LYS A 311 15.92 26.83 -4.77
C LYS A 311 16.46 27.85 -5.78
N VAL A 312 16.72 27.44 -7.02
CA VAL A 312 17.42 28.26 -8.03
C VAL A 312 16.60 28.44 -9.30
N ALA A 313 15.42 27.83 -9.37
CA ALA A 313 14.62 27.81 -10.59
C ALA A 313 13.13 27.73 -10.27
N ASN A 314 12.36 28.54 -10.97
CA ASN A 314 10.90 28.53 -11.00
C ASN A 314 10.48 28.46 -12.48
N ILE A 315 10.00 27.29 -12.92
CA ILE A 315 9.80 26.96 -14.34
C ILE A 315 8.35 26.53 -14.57
N TYR A 316 7.75 27.06 -15.63
CA TYR A 316 6.44 26.67 -16.14
C TYR A 316 6.58 26.00 -17.51
N ALA A 317 5.84 24.93 -17.75
CA ALA A 317 5.78 24.21 -19.04
C ALA A 317 4.41 23.57 -19.26
N MET A 318 4.13 23.06 -20.46
CA MET A 318 2.88 22.33 -20.78
C MET A 318 3.02 20.80 -20.64
N GLY A 319 4.22 20.28 -20.51
CA GLY A 319 4.40 18.84 -20.35
C GLY A 319 5.74 18.51 -19.73
N MET A 320 5.83 17.30 -19.22
CA MET A 320 7.02 16.80 -18.55
C MET A 320 7.23 15.32 -18.85
N ARG A 321 8.50 14.94 -19.01
CA ARG A 321 9.00 13.59 -18.83
C ARG A 321 10.16 13.64 -17.85
N TYR A 322 10.05 12.97 -16.72
CA TYR A 322 11.09 12.85 -15.71
C TYR A 322 11.53 11.40 -15.57
N ASP A 323 12.81 11.14 -15.80
CA ASP A 323 13.45 9.84 -15.57
C ASP A 323 14.05 9.84 -14.15
N THR A 324 13.52 9.01 -13.26
CA THR A 324 13.88 9.06 -11.84
C THR A 324 15.28 8.53 -11.56
N LYS A 325 15.73 7.54 -12.34
CA LYS A 325 17.07 6.94 -12.21
C LYS A 325 18.15 7.87 -12.76
N ALA A 326 17.93 8.46 -13.93
CA ALA A 326 18.86 9.44 -14.50
C ALA A 326 18.76 10.82 -13.83
N GLN A 327 17.69 11.06 -13.07
CA GLN A 327 17.33 12.37 -12.50
C GLN A 327 17.26 13.48 -13.55
N THR A 328 16.81 13.13 -14.76
CA THR A 328 16.70 14.07 -15.89
C THR A 328 15.25 14.43 -16.15
N ILE A 329 14.97 15.73 -16.25
CA ILE A 329 13.65 16.26 -16.56
C ILE A 329 13.66 16.92 -17.95
N LYS A 330 12.73 16.51 -18.81
CA LYS A 330 12.45 17.15 -20.09
C LYS A 330 11.10 17.87 -19.99
N LEU A 331 11.12 19.17 -20.22
CA LEU A 331 9.93 20.03 -20.24
C LEU A 331 9.58 20.39 -21.69
N THR A 332 8.29 20.51 -22.01
CA THR A 332 7.81 20.74 -23.38
C THR A 332 6.66 21.74 -23.45
N GLY A 333 6.41 22.29 -24.65
CA GLY A 333 5.22 23.10 -24.96
C GLY A 333 5.27 24.51 -24.36
N GLY A 334 6.31 25.27 -24.68
CA GLY A 334 6.52 26.64 -24.18
C GLY A 334 7.06 26.64 -22.76
N VAL A 335 8.38 26.59 -22.62
CA VAL A 335 9.06 26.58 -21.33
C VAL A 335 9.42 28.01 -20.94
N MET A 336 8.93 28.47 -19.79
CA MET A 336 9.27 29.77 -19.22
C MET A 336 9.93 29.57 -17.86
N GLY A 337 11.19 29.98 -17.72
CA GLY A 337 11.94 29.87 -16.47
C GLY A 337 12.31 31.24 -15.91
N ARG A 338 12.22 31.39 -14.59
CA ARG A 338 12.90 32.45 -13.82
C ARG A 338 13.96 31.79 -12.95
N TYR A 339 15.16 32.38 -12.95
CA TYR A 339 16.32 31.91 -12.21
C TYR A 339 16.77 32.99 -11.24
N GLU A 340 17.26 32.58 -10.07
CA GLU A 340 17.80 33.47 -9.03
C GLU A 340 19.33 33.40 -8.97
#